data_AF-M1JLQ2-F1
#
_entry.id   AF-M1JLQ2-F1
#
_cell.length_a   1.000
_cell.length_b   1.000
_cell.length_c   1.000
_cell.angle_alpha   90.00
_cell.angle_beta   90.00
_cell.angle_gamma   90.00
#
_symmetry.space_group_name_H-M   'P 1'
#
loop_
_entity.id
_entity.type
_entity.pdbx_description
1 polymer ?
#
loop_
_entity_poly.entity_id
_entity_poly.type
_entity_poly.pdbx_seq_one_letter_code
_entity_poly.pdbx_strand_id
1 'polypeptide(L)'
;MAARPVTLVNERTECLPGHFAYPGTDFIDQIQVDGQRVGHIDYSINPLRDRLYINMIEVSPDQHRQGIGMAVLWHLWQTHRIPIVPLYQYATSDDFWYKARTRLGAAGGRIEQQLRGVEQMELEQQRWQHLVPEPEHERLIRELMASPEWPAIKARHDAERSA
;
A
#
# COMPACT_ATOMS: atom_id res chain seq x y z
N MET A 1 23.89 16.70 19.79
CA MET A 1 22.53 17.23 19.54
C MET A 1 21.53 16.13 19.80
N ALA A 2 20.50 16.38 20.60
CA ALA A 2 19.39 15.44 20.76
C ALA A 2 18.59 15.37 19.44
N ALA A 3 18.13 14.18 19.07
CA ALA A 3 17.28 14.01 17.89
C ALA A 3 15.91 14.65 18.14
N ARG A 4 15.41 15.45 17.20
CA ARG A 4 14.08 16.06 17.27
C ARG A 4 13.03 14.98 17.00
N PRO A 5 11.96 14.87 17.82
CA PRO A 5 10.95 13.84 17.62
C PRO A 5 10.14 14.12 16.35
N VAL A 6 9.97 13.08 15.53
CA VAL A 6 9.04 13.10 14.39
C VAL A 6 7.70 12.52 14.85
N THR A 7 6.62 13.20 14.49
CA THR A 7 5.24 12.72 14.68
C THR A 7 4.57 12.54 13.32
N LEU A 8 3.77 11.49 13.18
CA LEU A 8 2.92 11.26 12.02
C LEU A 8 1.47 11.57 12.42
N VAL A 9 0.83 12.48 11.68
CA VAL A 9 -0.59 12.84 11.86
C VAL A 9 -1.36 12.26 10.69
N ASN A 10 -2.33 11.39 11.00
CA ASN A 10 -2.80 10.37 10.08
C ASN A 10 -4.16 10.68 9.45
N GLU A 11 -4.23 10.49 8.13
CA GLU A 11 -5.48 10.24 7.41
C GLU A 11 -5.46 8.78 6.94
N ARG A 12 -6.28 7.93 7.59
CA ARG A 12 -6.43 6.51 7.26
C ARG A 12 -7.68 6.30 6.42
N THR A 13 -7.52 5.59 5.32
CA THR A 13 -8.62 5.18 4.44
C THR A 13 -8.51 3.69 4.11
N GLU A 14 -9.66 3.07 3.82
CA GLU A 14 -9.65 1.74 3.22
C GLU A 14 -9.23 1.87 1.76
N CYS A 15 -8.38 0.95 1.28
CA CYS A 15 -8.04 0.91 -0.12
C CYS A 15 -9.31 0.69 -0.96
N LEU A 16 -9.48 1.44 -2.04
CA LEU A 16 -10.56 1.22 -3.01
C LEU A 16 -10.17 0.16 -4.04
N PRO A 17 -11.14 -0.51 -4.71
CA PRO A 17 -10.84 -1.39 -5.84
C PRO A 17 -9.94 -0.71 -6.88
N GLY A 18 -8.92 -1.42 -7.35
CA GLY A 18 -7.90 -0.89 -8.27
C GLY A 18 -6.66 -0.29 -7.57
N HIS A 19 -6.72 -0.07 -6.25
CA HIS A 19 -5.54 0.28 -5.48
C HIS A 19 -4.61 -0.93 -5.29
N PHE A 20 -3.29 -0.73 -5.34
CA PHE A 20 -2.30 -1.82 -5.26
C PHE A 20 -2.50 -2.73 -4.06
N ALA A 21 -2.74 -2.14 -2.89
CA ALA A 21 -2.91 -2.90 -1.64
C ALA A 21 -4.35 -3.38 -1.40
N TYR A 22 -5.31 -3.21 -2.31
CA TYR A 22 -6.72 -3.59 -2.09
C TYR A 22 -6.89 -5.07 -1.70
N PRO A 23 -7.78 -5.42 -0.73
CA PRO A 23 -8.60 -4.58 0.17
C PRO A 23 -7.89 -4.17 1.47
N GLY A 24 -6.65 -3.70 1.37
CA GLY A 24 -5.82 -3.29 2.49
C GLY A 24 -6.18 -1.92 3.05
N THR A 25 -5.24 -1.32 3.76
CA THR A 25 -5.39 0.02 4.33
C THR A 25 -4.39 0.97 3.70
N ASP A 26 -4.86 2.16 3.37
CA ASP A 26 -4.05 3.24 2.83
C ASP A 26 -3.89 4.37 3.85
N PHE A 27 -2.75 5.04 3.80
CA PHE A 27 -2.37 6.07 4.76
C PHE A 27 -1.67 7.23 4.07
N ILE A 28 -2.13 8.44 4.37
CA ILE A 28 -1.43 9.68 4.05
C ILE A 28 -1.14 10.39 5.36
N ASP A 29 0.10 10.29 5.83
CA ASP A 29 0.52 10.89 7.08
C ASP A 29 1.26 12.21 6.83
N GLN A 30 0.87 13.26 7.55
CA GLN A 30 1.66 14.48 7.62
C GLN A 30 2.86 14.26 8.54
N ILE A 31 4.06 14.58 8.05
CA ILE A 31 5.28 14.53 8.86
C ILE A 31 5.39 15.85 9.63
N GLN A 32 5.41 15.77 10.96
CA GLN A 32 5.58 16.92 11.83
C GLN A 32 6.86 16.82 12.68
N VAL A 33 7.56 17.94 12.81
CA VAL A 33 8.70 18.12 13.73
C VAL A 33 8.42 19.37 14.56
N ASP A 34 8.45 19.24 15.89
CA ASP A 34 8.09 20.30 16.83
C ASP A 34 6.73 20.96 16.51
N GLY A 35 5.75 20.16 16.08
CA GLY A 35 4.40 20.61 15.72
C GLY A 35 4.28 21.31 14.37
N GLN A 36 5.37 21.48 13.62
CA GLN A 36 5.34 22.06 12.28
C GLN A 36 5.34 20.97 11.21
N ARG A 37 4.46 21.11 10.20
CA ARG A 37 4.46 20.22 9.03
C ARG A 37 5.72 20.46 8.21
N VAL A 38 6.47 19.39 7.98
CA VAL A 38 7.74 19.39 7.23
C VAL A 38 7.72 18.41 6.05
N GLY A 39 6.57 17.82 5.74
CA GLY A 39 6.46 16.83 4.69
C GLY A 39 5.21 15.96 4.81
N HIS A 40 5.21 14.87 4.08
CA HIS A 40 4.21 13.81 4.19
C HIS A 40 4.80 12.46 3.74
N ILE A 41 4.11 11.38 4.09
CA ILE A 41 4.39 10.02 3.64
C ILE A 41 3.08 9.34 3.22
N ASP A 42 3.15 8.68 2.07
CA ASP A 42 2.08 7.88 1.46
C ASP A 42 2.51 6.41 1.51
N TYR A 43 1.75 5.61 2.25
CA TYR A 43 2.03 4.19 2.41
C TYR A 43 0.75 3.38 2.62
N SER A 44 0.84 2.10 2.33
CA SER A 44 -0.28 1.17 2.47
C SER A 44 0.16 -0.12 3.13
N ILE A 45 -0.77 -0.78 3.82
CA ILE A 45 -0.56 -2.10 4.41
C ILE A 45 -1.49 -3.08 3.70
N ASN A 46 -0.93 -4.18 3.19
CA ASN A 46 -1.72 -5.19 2.49
C ASN A 46 -2.73 -5.89 3.42
N PRO A 47 -3.72 -6.62 2.87
CA PRO A 47 -4.74 -7.30 3.67
C PRO A 47 -4.18 -8.38 4.60
N LEU A 48 -3.03 -8.97 4.23
CA LEU A 48 -2.32 -9.94 5.07
C LEU A 48 -1.67 -9.30 6.30
N ARG A 49 -1.53 -7.97 6.32
CA ARG A 49 -0.86 -7.19 7.37
C ARG A 49 0.56 -7.65 7.64
N ASP A 50 1.25 -8.09 6.59
CA ASP A 50 2.61 -8.62 6.69
C ASP A 50 3.66 -7.74 6.01
N ARG A 51 3.23 -6.75 5.23
CA ARG A 51 4.11 -5.77 4.57
C ARG A 51 3.49 -4.39 4.54
N LEU A 52 4.35 -3.40 4.73
CA LEU A 52 4.06 -1.99 4.54
C LEU A 52 4.73 -1.53 3.24
N TYR A 53 3.96 -0.96 2.32
CA TYR A 53 4.46 -0.46 1.05
C TYR A 53 4.51 1.06 1.07
N ILE A 54 5.69 1.63 0.80
CA ILE A 54 5.84 3.09 0.75
C ILE A 54 5.75 3.53 -0.71
N ASN A 55 4.72 4.28 -1.05
CA ASN A 55 4.58 4.90 -2.36
C ASN A 55 5.45 6.16 -2.45
N MET A 56 5.41 7.02 -1.44
CA MET A 56 6.16 8.28 -1.44
C MET A 56 6.55 8.74 -0.04
N ILE A 57 7.76 9.28 0.10
CA ILE A 57 8.16 10.07 1.27
C ILE A 57 8.68 11.39 0.75
N GLU A 58 8.05 12.49 1.16
CA GLU A 58 8.47 13.83 0.80
C GLU A 58 8.71 14.65 2.06
N VAL A 59 9.92 15.21 2.16
CA VAL A 59 10.32 16.15 3.20
C VAL A 59 10.62 17.47 2.51
N SER A 60 10.19 18.60 3.09
CA SER A 60 10.44 19.93 2.53
C SER A 60 11.95 20.14 2.29
N PRO A 61 12.37 20.74 1.15
CA PRO A 61 13.79 20.85 0.77
C PRO A 61 14.67 21.55 1.82
N ASP A 62 14.15 22.55 2.51
CA ASP A 62 14.79 23.27 3.61
C ASP A 62 15.04 22.39 4.86
N GLN A 63 14.33 21.27 4.96
CA GLN A 63 14.43 20.29 6.04
C GLN A 63 15.24 19.04 5.65
N HIS A 64 15.81 19.01 4.44
CA HIS A 64 16.62 17.88 3.97
C HIS A 64 17.91 17.69 4.80
N ARG A 65 18.43 16.46 4.79
CA ARG A 65 19.67 16.05 5.49
C ARG A 65 19.63 16.21 7.03
N GLN A 66 18.47 16.50 7.61
CA GLN A 66 18.27 16.54 9.07
C GLN A 66 17.88 15.18 9.67
N GLY A 67 17.88 14.10 8.88
CA GLY A 67 17.55 12.75 9.34
C GLY A 67 16.05 12.44 9.46
N ILE A 68 15.18 13.37 9.06
CA ILE A 68 13.71 13.24 9.16
C ILE A 68 13.20 11.97 8.46
N GLY A 69 13.58 11.72 7.20
CA GLY A 69 13.15 10.52 6.48
C GLY A 69 13.56 9.21 7.17
N MET A 70 14.73 9.18 7.83
CA MET A 70 15.14 8.00 8.61
C MET A 70 14.28 7.84 9.87
N ALA A 71 13.98 8.95 10.56
CA ALA A 71 13.12 8.95 11.73
C ALA A 71 11.68 8.52 11.39
N VAL A 72 11.16 8.90 10.21
CA VAL A 72 9.88 8.41 9.69
C VAL A 72 9.91 6.90 9.50
N LEU A 73 10.92 6.35 8.82
CA LEU A 73 11.05 4.90 8.61
C LEU A 73 11.17 4.14 9.93
N TRP A 74 11.91 4.69 10.89
CA TRP A 74 12.01 4.12 12.23
C TRP A 74 10.66 4.15 12.96
N HIS A 75 9.94 5.27 12.90
CA HIS A 75 8.61 5.40 13.49
C HIS A 75 7.63 4.37 12.90
N LEU A 76 7.55 4.25 11.57
CA LEU A 76 6.71 3.24 10.91
C LEU A 76 7.06 1.82 11.36
N TRP A 77 8.35 1.49 11.42
CA TRP A 77 8.78 0.18 11.92
C TRP A 77 8.36 -0.04 13.38
N GLN A 78 8.54 0.95 14.26
CA GLN A 78 8.16 0.81 15.66
C GLN A 78 6.66 0.61 15.83
N THR A 79 5.85 1.29 15.02
CA THR A 79 4.39 1.27 15.06
C THR A 79 3.81 -0.03 14.50
N HIS A 80 4.27 -0.48 13.33
CA HIS A 80 3.66 -1.62 12.64
C HIS A 80 4.43 -2.93 12.82
N ARG A 81 5.74 -2.89 13.06
CA ARG A 81 6.61 -4.07 13.26
C ARG A 81 6.58 -5.07 12.11
N ILE A 82 6.35 -4.59 10.89
CA ILE A 82 6.34 -5.38 9.65
C ILE A 82 7.34 -4.83 8.63
N PRO A 83 7.90 -5.68 7.74
CA PRO A 83 8.82 -5.26 6.70
C PRO A 83 8.28 -4.09 5.85
N ILE A 84 9.16 -3.15 5.56
CA ILE A 84 8.90 -1.99 4.70
C ILE A 84 9.39 -2.30 3.28
N VAL A 85 8.54 -2.09 2.28
CA VAL A 85 8.81 -2.34 0.87
C VAL A 85 8.57 -1.07 0.06
N PRO A 86 9.62 -0.39 -0.41
CA PRO A 86 9.42 0.81 -1.21
C PRO A 86 8.85 0.47 -2.59
N LEU A 87 7.92 1.28 -3.08
CA LEU A 87 7.42 1.23 -4.44
C LEU A 87 8.15 2.29 -5.28
N TYR A 88 8.48 1.96 -6.53
CA TYR A 88 8.97 2.91 -7.53
C TYR A 88 10.07 3.89 -7.04
N GLN A 89 11.17 3.38 -6.45
CA GLN A 89 12.23 4.25 -5.97
C GLN A 89 12.80 5.09 -7.12
N TYR A 90 12.78 6.41 -6.95
CA TYR A 90 13.51 7.33 -7.82
C TYR A 90 15.02 7.10 -7.67
N ALA A 91 15.75 7.05 -8.78
CA ALA A 91 17.20 6.86 -8.77
C ALA A 91 17.94 7.92 -7.93
N THR A 92 17.39 9.15 -7.87
CA THR A 92 17.91 10.24 -7.03
C THR A 92 17.82 9.96 -5.52
N SER A 93 17.05 8.94 -5.12
CA SER A 93 16.85 8.53 -3.72
C SER A 93 17.61 7.26 -3.33
N ASP A 94 18.39 6.65 -4.23
CA ASP A 94 19.10 5.38 -3.98
C ASP A 94 20.02 5.45 -2.75
N ASP A 95 20.77 6.55 -2.63
CA ASP A 95 21.67 6.83 -1.51
C ASP A 95 20.93 6.87 -0.16
N PHE A 96 19.71 7.41 -0.16
CA PHE A 96 18.86 7.45 1.02
C PHE A 96 18.41 6.04 1.40
N TRP A 97 17.87 5.28 0.44
CA TRP A 97 17.39 3.92 0.68
C TRP A 97 18.49 2.95 1.08
N TYR A 98 19.68 3.08 0.50
CA TYR A 98 20.85 2.31 0.91
C TYR A 98 21.19 2.57 2.39
N LYS A 99 21.30 3.84 2.78
CA LYS A 99 21.57 4.21 4.18
C LYS A 99 20.45 3.77 5.12
N ALA A 100 19.19 3.85 4.68
CA ALA A 100 18.02 3.40 5.43
C ALA A 100 18.07 1.89 5.71
N ARG A 101 18.31 1.06 4.69
CA ARG A 101 18.45 -0.39 4.85
C ARG A 101 19.53 -0.75 5.86
N THR A 102 20.71 -0.13 5.75
CA THR A 102 21.83 -0.41 6.66
C THR A 102 21.52 -0.02 8.10
N ARG A 103 21.03 1.21 8.31
CA ARG A 103 20.80 1.73 9.67
C ARG A 103 19.59 1.10 10.34
N LEU A 104 18.48 0.95 9.62
CA LEU A 104 17.29 0.30 10.15
C LEU A 104 17.56 -1.19 10.40
N GLY A 105 18.28 -1.85 9.48
CA GLY A 105 18.73 -3.23 9.62
C GLY A 105 19.54 -3.48 10.88
N ALA A 106 20.51 -2.60 11.17
CA ALA A 106 21.31 -2.67 12.39
C ALA A 106 20.48 -2.52 13.67
N ALA A 107 19.30 -1.88 13.60
CA ALA A 107 18.36 -1.72 14.71
C ALA A 107 17.27 -2.82 14.74
N GLY A 108 17.41 -3.87 13.93
CA GLY A 108 16.46 -5.00 13.85
C GLY A 108 15.24 -4.75 12.98
N GLY A 109 15.16 -3.60 12.29
CA GLY A 109 14.13 -3.35 11.29
C GLY A 109 14.46 -3.97 9.94
N ARG A 110 13.44 -4.08 9.07
CA ARG A 110 13.61 -4.68 7.75
C ARG A 110 13.02 -3.79 6.67
N ILE A 111 13.88 -3.33 5.76
CA ILE A 111 13.48 -2.70 4.50
C ILE A 111 13.90 -3.63 3.37
N GLU A 112 12.94 -4.10 2.58
CA GLU A 112 13.20 -5.04 1.49
C GLU A 112 13.64 -4.33 0.19
N GLN A 113 13.79 -5.12 -0.87
CA GLN A 113 14.00 -4.57 -2.19
C GLN A 113 12.73 -3.86 -2.66
N GLN A 114 12.93 -2.86 -3.52
CA GLN A 114 11.78 -2.15 -4.08
C GLN A 114 10.97 -3.06 -5.01
N LEU A 115 9.67 -2.78 -5.11
CA LEU A 115 8.86 -3.26 -6.23
C LEU A 115 8.83 -2.17 -7.30
N ARG A 116 9.19 -2.55 -8.53
CA ARG A 116 9.27 -1.66 -9.67
C ARG A 116 8.51 -2.24 -10.84
N GLY A 117 7.57 -1.45 -11.36
CA GLY A 117 6.81 -1.78 -12.56
C GLY A 117 5.61 -2.67 -12.29
N VAL A 118 4.74 -2.74 -13.30
CA VAL A 118 3.42 -3.41 -13.22
C VAL A 118 3.58 -4.90 -12.92
N GLU A 119 4.47 -5.60 -13.62
CA GLU A 119 4.65 -7.06 -13.48
C GLU A 119 5.03 -7.49 -12.05
N GLN A 120 5.97 -6.78 -11.41
CA GLN A 120 6.37 -7.10 -10.03
C GLN A 120 5.25 -6.83 -9.02
N MET A 121 4.45 -5.78 -9.27
CA MET A 121 3.32 -5.43 -8.43
C MET A 121 2.15 -6.40 -8.60
N GLU A 122 1.87 -6.84 -9.83
CA GLU A 122 0.86 -7.88 -10.08
C GLU A 122 1.27 -9.20 -9.43
N LEU A 123 2.53 -9.60 -9.55
CA LEU A 123 3.06 -10.80 -8.89
C LEU A 123 2.93 -10.71 -7.36
N GLU A 124 3.24 -9.55 -6.77
CA GLU A 124 3.09 -9.34 -5.33
C GLU A 124 1.60 -9.40 -4.91
N GLN A 125 0.69 -8.82 -5.69
CA GLN A 125 -0.75 -8.84 -5.40
C GLN A 125 -1.36 -10.25 -5.40
N GLN A 126 -0.79 -11.20 -6.16
CA GLN A 126 -1.25 -12.60 -6.14
C GLN A 126 -1.25 -13.19 -4.72
N ARG A 127 -0.39 -12.70 -3.83
CA ARG A 127 -0.30 -13.15 -2.43
C ARG A 127 -1.62 -12.98 -1.68
N TRP A 128 -2.41 -11.94 -1.99
CA TRP A 128 -3.68 -11.65 -1.33
C TRP A 128 -4.87 -11.60 -2.28
N GLN A 129 -4.73 -12.06 -3.53
CA GLN A 129 -5.82 -12.09 -4.49
C GLN A 129 -7.04 -12.87 -3.97
N HIS A 130 -6.81 -13.94 -3.22
CA HIS A 130 -7.86 -14.74 -2.59
C HIS A 130 -8.64 -14.01 -1.49
N LEU A 131 -8.19 -12.83 -1.06
CA LEU A 131 -8.87 -11.95 -0.09
C LEU A 131 -9.66 -10.83 -0.78
N VAL A 132 -9.52 -10.67 -2.09
CA VAL A 132 -10.25 -9.68 -2.88
C VAL A 132 -11.73 -10.09 -2.89
N PRO A 133 -12.66 -9.23 -2.41
CA PRO A 133 -14.08 -9.53 -2.46
C PRO A 133 -14.55 -9.71 -3.90
N GLU A 134 -15.46 -10.67 -4.10
CA GLU A 134 -16.15 -10.86 -5.36
C GLU A 134 -16.91 -9.56 -5.73
N PRO A 135 -16.76 -9.04 -6.96
CA PRO A 135 -17.54 -7.91 -7.43
C PRO A 135 -19.04 -8.20 -7.32
N GLU A 136 -19.82 -7.21 -6.91
CA GLU A 136 -21.27 -7.40 -6.69
C GLU A 136 -21.99 -7.94 -7.93
N HIS A 137 -21.64 -7.47 -9.12
CA HIS A 137 -22.25 -7.95 -10.36
C HIS A 137 -21.94 -9.44 -10.63
N GLU A 138 -20.73 -9.91 -10.35
CA GLU A 138 -20.36 -11.32 -10.48
C GLU A 138 -21.13 -12.18 -9.47
N ARG A 139 -21.23 -11.70 -8.23
CA ARG A 139 -22.04 -12.34 -7.18
C ARG A 139 -23.51 -12.45 -7.60
N LEU A 140 -24.10 -11.37 -8.11
CA LEU A 140 -25.49 -11.34 -8.57
C LEU A 140 -25.71 -12.25 -9.79
N ILE A 141 -24.77 -12.30 -10.73
CA ILE A 141 -24.80 -13.22 -11.87
C ILE A 141 -24.78 -14.67 -11.36
N ARG A 142 -23.88 -15.01 -10.43
CA ARG A 142 -23.80 -16.35 -9.84
C ARG A 142 -25.10 -16.74 -9.12
N GLU A 143 -25.65 -15.82 -8.32
CA GLU A 143 -26.93 -16.01 -7.62
C GLU A 143 -28.08 -16.22 -8.61
N LEU A 144 -28.15 -15.42 -9.67
CA LEU A 144 -29.14 -15.56 -10.73
C LEU A 144 -29.01 -16.91 -11.45
N MET A 145 -27.79 -17.31 -11.80
CA MET A 145 -27.52 -18.59 -12.47
C MET A 145 -27.84 -19.81 -11.58
N ALA A 146 -27.75 -19.65 -10.26
CA ALA A 146 -28.12 -20.68 -9.28
C ALA A 146 -29.63 -20.68 -8.96
N SER A 147 -30.39 -19.68 -9.41
CA SER A 147 -31.82 -19.58 -9.14
C SER A 147 -32.65 -20.59 -9.96
N PRO A 148 -33.83 -21.01 -9.46
CA PRO A 148 -34.76 -21.85 -10.22
C PRO A 148 -35.25 -21.22 -11.54
N GLU A 149 -35.13 -19.89 -11.67
CA GLU A 149 -35.59 -19.13 -12.84
C GLU A 149 -34.58 -19.16 -14.00
N TRP A 150 -33.32 -19.48 -13.72
CA TRP A 150 -32.24 -19.45 -14.71
C TRP A 150 -32.51 -20.25 -16.00
N PRO A 151 -33.08 -21.48 -15.97
CA PRO A 151 -33.36 -22.22 -17.20
C PRO A 151 -34.30 -21.47 -18.14
N ALA A 152 -35.32 -20.80 -17.60
CA ALA A 152 -36.27 -20.02 -18.40
C ALA A 152 -35.64 -18.74 -18.97
N ILE A 153 -34.83 -18.05 -18.16
CA ILE A 153 -34.10 -16.85 -18.58
C ILE A 153 -33.12 -17.17 -19.71
N LYS A 154 -32.35 -18.27 -19.55
CA LYS A 154 -31.40 -18.73 -20.56
C LYS A 154 -32.10 -19.12 -21.87
N ALA A 155 -33.19 -19.88 -21.79
CA ALA A 155 -33.94 -20.31 -22.97
C ALA A 155 -34.47 -19.12 -23.81
N ARG A 156 -34.95 -18.06 -23.14
CA ARG A 156 -35.38 -16.82 -23.83
C ARG A 156 -34.23 -16.15 -24.57
N HIS A 157 -33.08 -15.98 -23.91
CA HIS A 157 -31.91 -15.33 -24.49
C HIS A 157 -31.30 -16.14 -25.66
N ASP A 158 -31.32 -17.47 -25.58
CA ASP A 158 -30.86 -18.35 -26.67
C ASP A 158 -31.80 -18.31 -27.89
N ALA A 159 -33.12 -18.16 -27.67
CA ALA A 159 -34.10 -18.00 -28.74
C ALA A 159 -33.95 -16.65 -29.47
N GLU A 160 -33.69 -15.57 -28.74
CA GLU A 160 -33.45 -14.23 -29.31
C GLU A 160 -32.16 -14.15 -30.14
N ARG A 161 -31.15 -14.95 -29.81
CA ARG A 161 -29.89 -15.03 -30.56
C ARG A 161 -29.94 -15.91 -31.81
N SER A 162 -30.96 -16.75 -31.92
CA SER A 162 -31.12 -17.70 -33.03
C SER A 162 -32.17 -17.24 -34.06
N ALA A 163 -32.71 -16.03 -33.86
CA ALA A 163 -33.66 -15.33 -34.73
C ALA A 163 -32.93 -14.29 -35.59
#